data_AF-A0A6P0U421-F1
#
_entry.id   AF-A0A6P0U421-F1
#
_cell.length_a   1.000
_cell.length_b   1.000
_cell.length_c   1.000
_cell.angle_alpha   90.00
_cell.angle_beta   90.00
_cell.angle_gamma   90.00
#
_symmetry.space_group_name_H-M   'P 1'
#
loop_
_entity.id
_entity.type
_entity.pdbx_description
1 polymer ?
#
loop_
_entity_poly.entity_id
_entity_poly.type
_entity_poly.pdbx_seq_one_letter_code
_entity_poly.pdbx_strand_id
1 'polypeptide(L)'
;MNRNNSCISMDDYPKLWILTPTVSQNILNGFGATLDEENWFSGIYFLGEYIRTAIVVIHQLPKTPETLWLRILGREKVQSQAIDELKVLRKNNPLG
;
A
#
# COMPACT_ATOMS: atom_id res chain seq x y z
N MET A 1 0.55 -17.58 -38.61
CA MET A 1 0.12 -16.74 -37.47
C MET A 1 -0.28 -17.65 -36.33
N ASN A 2 0.62 -17.93 -35.39
CA ASN A 2 0.35 -18.79 -34.24
C ASN A 2 -0.12 -17.91 -33.07
N ARG A 3 -1.37 -18.09 -32.61
CA ARG A 3 -1.91 -17.39 -31.45
C ARG A 3 -1.60 -18.24 -30.22
N ASN A 4 -0.52 -17.93 -29.54
CA ASN A 4 -0.16 -18.54 -28.25
C ASN A 4 -1.17 -18.02 -27.21
N ASN A 5 -2.29 -18.72 -27.08
CA ASN A 5 -3.38 -18.37 -26.17
C ASN A 5 -3.02 -18.85 -24.75
N SER A 6 -2.00 -18.26 -24.13
CA SER A 6 -1.84 -18.33 -22.68
C SER A 6 -2.96 -17.49 -22.08
N CYS A 7 -4.03 -18.15 -21.63
CA CYS A 7 -5.10 -17.54 -20.86
C CYS A 7 -4.46 -17.00 -19.56
N ILE A 8 -4.02 -15.76 -19.59
CA ILE A 8 -3.48 -15.06 -18.43
C ILE A 8 -4.65 -14.93 -17.47
N SER A 9 -4.56 -15.53 -16.28
CA SER A 9 -5.63 -15.42 -15.31
C SER A 9 -5.84 -13.94 -14.99
N MET A 10 -7.07 -13.57 -14.68
CA MET A 10 -7.37 -12.23 -14.19
C MET A 10 -6.43 -11.88 -13.02
N ASP A 11 -6.04 -12.80 -12.14
CA ASP A 11 -5.07 -12.51 -11.06
C ASP A 11 -3.66 -12.06 -11.50
N ASP A 12 -3.23 -12.39 -12.72
CA ASP A 12 -1.90 -12.03 -13.24
C ASP A 12 -1.83 -10.62 -13.85
N TYR A 13 -2.96 -9.93 -14.00
CA TYR A 13 -2.93 -8.57 -14.52
C TYR A 13 -2.36 -7.59 -13.49
N PRO A 14 -1.56 -6.61 -13.95
CA PRO A 14 -0.97 -5.62 -13.06
C PRO A 14 -2.08 -4.87 -12.31
N LYS A 15 -1.93 -4.81 -10.97
CA LYS A 15 -2.77 -3.97 -10.11
C LYS A 15 -2.15 -2.57 -10.04
N LEU A 16 -2.99 -1.54 -10.11
CA LEU A 16 -2.55 -0.16 -9.90
C LEU A 16 -2.48 0.12 -8.40
N TRP A 17 -1.31 0.53 -7.91
CA TRP A 17 -1.12 0.90 -6.51
C TRP A 17 -0.94 2.42 -6.39
N ILE A 18 -1.88 3.08 -5.73
CA ILE A 18 -1.85 4.52 -5.46
C ILE A 18 -1.42 4.72 -4.03
N LEU A 19 -0.21 5.24 -3.83
CA LEU A 19 0.28 5.60 -2.50
C LEU A 19 -0.02 7.07 -2.24
N THR A 20 -0.81 7.35 -1.22
CA THR A 20 -1.13 8.71 -0.81
C THR A 20 -0.80 8.91 0.67
N PRO A 21 -0.14 10.03 1.04
CA PRO A 21 0.11 10.33 2.45
C PRO A 21 -1.19 10.49 3.23
N THR A 22 -2.19 11.14 2.62
CA THR A 22 -3.52 11.35 3.21
C THR A 22 -4.61 11.27 2.17
N VAL A 23 -5.79 10.82 2.59
CA VAL A 23 -7.00 10.84 1.77
C VAL A 23 -8.19 11.07 2.69
N SER A 24 -9.18 11.82 2.22
CA SER A 24 -10.41 12.00 2.98
C SER A 24 -11.34 10.80 2.79
N GLN A 25 -12.13 10.48 3.80
CA GLN A 25 -13.14 9.42 3.72
C GLN A 25 -14.16 9.69 2.61
N ASN A 26 -14.46 10.95 2.31
CA ASN A 26 -15.38 11.30 1.21
C ASN A 26 -14.83 10.89 -0.17
N ILE A 27 -13.51 11.00 -0.37
CA ILE A 27 -12.86 10.53 -1.61
C ILE A 27 -12.92 8.99 -1.67
N LEU A 28 -12.59 8.31 -0.58
CA LEU A 28 -12.65 6.84 -0.52
C LEU A 28 -14.06 6.32 -0.83
N ASN A 29 -15.08 6.90 -0.18
CA ASN A 29 -16.48 6.56 -0.41
C ASN A 29 -16.92 6.90 -1.84
N GLY A 30 -16.50 8.06 -2.37
CA GLY A 30 -16.81 8.47 -3.73
C GLY A 30 -16.25 7.54 -4.81
N PHE A 31 -15.09 6.92 -4.55
CA PHE A 31 -14.50 5.89 -5.41
C PHE A 31 -15.02 4.48 -5.11
N GLY A 32 -15.90 4.30 -4.11
CA GLY A 32 -16.37 2.99 -3.68
C GLY A 32 -15.25 2.10 -3.14
N ALA A 33 -14.24 2.71 -2.50
CA ALA A 33 -13.07 2.00 -2.02
C ALA A 33 -13.41 1.24 -0.73
N THR A 34 -13.23 -0.07 -0.73
CA THR A 34 -13.52 -0.96 0.40
C THR A 34 -12.24 -1.39 1.10
N LEU A 35 -12.28 -1.48 2.42
CA LEU A 35 -11.20 -2.02 3.23
C LEU A 35 -11.38 -3.52 3.37
N ASP A 36 -10.31 -4.28 3.14
CA ASP A 36 -10.28 -5.73 3.41
C ASP A 36 -9.46 -5.95 4.68
N GLU A 37 -10.10 -5.82 5.84
CA GLU A 37 -9.43 -5.98 7.15
C GLU A 37 -9.05 -7.45 7.45
N GLU A 38 -9.61 -8.41 6.71
CA GLU A 38 -9.33 -9.83 6.92
C GLU A 38 -7.99 -10.23 6.29
N ASN A 39 -7.66 -9.66 5.13
CA ASN A 39 -6.43 -9.97 4.40
C ASN A 39 -5.38 -8.84 4.42
N TRP A 40 -5.77 -7.61 4.75
CA TRP A 40 -4.90 -6.43 4.65
C TRP A 40 -4.93 -5.52 5.88
N PHE A 41 -3.88 -4.71 6.02
CA PHE A 41 -3.77 -3.74 7.11
C PHE A 41 -4.75 -2.57 6.94
N SER A 42 -5.10 -1.94 8.06
CA SER A 42 -5.84 -0.67 8.08
C SER A 42 -5.14 0.36 7.20
N GLY A 43 -5.89 1.01 6.32
CA GLY A 43 -5.36 2.01 5.38
C GLY A 43 -5.09 1.50 3.97
N ILE A 44 -5.33 0.21 3.67
CA ILE A 44 -5.25 -0.33 2.31
C ILE A 44 -6.65 -0.54 1.77
N TYR A 45 -7.07 0.32 0.85
CA TYR A 45 -8.40 0.27 0.26
C TYR A 45 -8.34 -0.29 -1.16
N PHE A 46 -9.29 -1.14 -1.52
CA PHE A 46 -9.44 -1.68 -2.87
C PHE A 46 -10.64 -1.05 -3.55
N LEU A 47 -10.49 -0.74 -4.83
CA LEU A 47 -11.61 -0.34 -5.68
C LEU A 47 -12.25 -1.60 -6.28
N GLY A 48 -13.39 -1.41 -6.96
CA GLY A 48 -14.13 -2.50 -7.60
C GLY A 48 -13.24 -3.43 -8.43
N GLU A 49 -13.60 -4.71 -8.43
CA GLU A 49 -12.81 -5.84 -8.96
C GLU A 49 -12.24 -5.59 -10.37
N TYR A 50 -13.00 -4.94 -11.24
CA TYR A 50 -12.60 -4.64 -12.62
C TYR A 50 -11.58 -3.50 -12.74
N ILE A 51 -11.50 -2.60 -11.75
CA ILE A 51 -10.60 -1.44 -11.73
C ILE A 51 -9.20 -1.85 -11.24
N ARG A 52 -9.10 -2.94 -10.44
CA ARG A 52 -7.83 -3.51 -9.98
C ARG A 52 -6.89 -2.50 -9.35
N THR A 53 -7.48 -1.55 -8.62
CA THR A 53 -6.74 -0.43 -8.03
C THR A 53 -6.79 -0.55 -6.52
N ALA A 54 -5.62 -0.39 -5.90
CA ALA A 54 -5.46 -0.31 -4.46
C ALA A 54 -4.98 1.10 -4.09
N ILE A 55 -5.60 1.71 -3.09
CA ILE A 55 -5.20 2.98 -2.50
C ILE A 55 -4.58 2.69 -1.14
N VAL A 56 -3.30 2.99 -0.99
CA VAL A 56 -2.55 2.85 0.25
C VAL A 56 -2.47 4.22 0.92
N VAL A 57 -3.12 4.34 2.08
CA VAL A 57 -3.21 5.55 2.88
C VAL A 57 -2.16 5.48 3.99
N ILE A 58 -1.03 6.13 3.75
CA ILE A 58 0.16 5.95 4.57
C ILE A 58 -0.08 6.38 6.03
N HIS A 59 -0.89 7.41 6.29
CA HIS A 59 -1.17 7.84 7.68
C HIS A 59 -2.03 6.86 8.50
N GLN A 60 -2.73 5.93 7.85
CA GLN A 60 -3.61 4.96 8.50
C GLN A 60 -2.92 3.61 8.70
N LEU A 61 -1.76 3.41 8.06
CA LEU A 61 -0.98 2.20 8.23
C LEU A 61 -0.51 2.07 9.69
N PRO A 62 -0.62 0.87 10.28
CA PRO A 62 -0.12 0.62 11.62
C PRO A 62 1.39 0.87 11.67
N LYS A 63 1.89 1.37 12.80
CA LYS A 63 3.32 1.67 13.00
C LYS A 63 4.11 0.39 13.31
N THR A 64 4.21 -0.49 12.33
CA THR A 64 4.96 -1.76 12.41
C THR A 64 6.19 -1.70 11.52
N PRO A 65 7.22 -2.53 11.78
CA PRO A 65 8.41 -2.61 10.94
C PRO A 65 8.09 -3.00 9.49
N GLU A 66 7.00 -3.74 9.25
CA GLU A 66 6.55 -4.16 7.91
C GLU A 66 6.03 -3.00 7.06
N THR A 67 5.38 -2.00 7.67
CA THR A 67 4.86 -0.81 6.97
C THR A 67 5.90 0.30 6.85
N LEU A 68 7.11 0.10 7.41
CA LEU A 68 8.14 1.13 7.50
C LEU A 68 8.60 1.58 6.12
N TRP A 69 8.75 0.67 5.15
CA TRP A 69 9.06 1.00 3.76
C TRP A 69 7.98 1.88 3.10
N LEU A 70 6.70 1.58 3.36
CA LEU A 70 5.59 2.38 2.85
C LEU A 70 5.56 3.78 3.49
N ARG A 71 5.92 3.89 4.77
CA ARG A 71 6.01 5.17 5.49
C ARG A 71 7.18 6.05 5.02
N ILE A 72 8.29 5.46 4.59
CA ILE A 72 9.42 6.19 3.98
C ILE A 72 9.02 6.84 2.65
N LEU A 73 8.11 6.22 1.89
CA LEU A 73 7.58 6.76 0.63
C LEU A 73 6.53 7.88 0.84
N GLY A 74 6.15 8.16 2.09
CA GLY A 74 5.24 9.24 2.44
C GLY A 74 5.89 10.63 2.32
N ARG A 75 5.16 11.66 2.75
CA ARG A 75 5.66 13.05 2.79
C ARG A 75 5.83 13.56 4.22
N GLU A 76 6.76 14.49 4.37
CA GLU A 76 7.01 15.27 5.59
C GLU A 76 7.27 14.42 6.85
N LYS A 77 6.40 14.55 7.87
CA LYS A 77 6.58 13.99 9.22
C LYS A 77 6.57 12.47 9.24
N VAL A 78 5.74 11.84 8.40
CA VAL A 78 5.63 10.38 8.35
C VAL A 78 6.91 9.76 7.77
N GLN A 79 7.51 10.43 6.78
CA GLN A 79 8.81 10.03 6.24
C GLN A 79 9.93 10.24 7.25
N SER A 80 10.01 11.41 7.91
CA SER A 80 11.05 11.66 8.91
C SER A 80 10.99 10.67 10.08
N GLN A 81 9.79 10.34 10.56
CA GLN A 81 9.61 9.35 11.61
C GLN A 81 9.98 7.94 11.15
N ALA A 82 9.62 7.54 9.92
CA ALA A 82 9.99 6.24 9.38
C ALA A 82 11.50 6.10 9.15
N ILE A 83 12.18 7.18 8.74
CA ILE A 83 13.64 7.22 8.61
C ILE A 83 14.31 7.14 9.99
N ASP A 84 13.75 7.79 11.01
CA ASP A 84 14.28 7.71 12.37
C ASP A 84 14.10 6.30 12.97
N GLU A 85 12.91 5.71 12.80
CA GLU A 85 12.63 4.31 13.13
C GLU A 85 13.58 3.36 12.38
N LEU A 86 13.87 3.60 11.09
CA LEU A 86 14.85 2.82 10.32
C LEU A 86 16.25 2.90 10.93
N LYS A 87 16.68 4.10 11.33
CA LYS A 87 18.00 4.32 11.95
C LYS A 87 18.11 3.60 13.29
N VAL A 88 17.05 3.62 14.09
CA VAL A 88 16.99 2.91 15.38
C VAL A 88 16.97 1.40 15.18
N LEU A 89 16.20 0.90 14.21
CA LEU A 89 16.12 -0.53 13.90
C LEU A 89 17.45 -1.07 13.36
N ARG A 90 18.14 -0.30 12.50
CA ARG A 90 19.50 -0.61 12.03
C ARG A 90 20.54 -0.62 13.15
N LYS A 91 20.35 0.20 14.20
CA LYS A 91 21.22 0.22 15.38
C LYS A 91 21.02 -1.00 16.29
N ASN A 92 19.81 -1.57 16.32
CA ASN A 92 19.45 -2.72 17.15
C ASN A 92 19.48 -4.07 16.42
N ASN A 93 19.62 -4.10 15.09
CA ASN A 93 19.88 -5.30 14.31
C ASN A 93 21.04 -5.01 13.34
N PRO A 94 22.27 -5.41 13.69
CA PRO A 94 23.36 -5.42 12.74
C PRO A 94 23.11 -6.62 11.83
N LEU A 95 22.33 -6.47 10.76
CA LEU A 95 22.52 -7.36 9.62
C LEU A 95 23.76 -6.89 8.88
N GLY A 96 24.90 -7.22 9.50
CA GLY A 96 26.11 -7.64 8.81
C GLY A 96 26.14 -9.15 8.73
#